data_AF-A0A1V5X395-F1
#
_entry.id   AF-A0A1V5X395-F1
#
_cell.length_a   1.000
_cell.length_b   1.000
_cell.length_c   1.000
_cell.angle_alpha   90.00
_cell.angle_beta   90.00
_cell.angle_gamma   90.00
#
_symmetry.space_group_name_H-M   'P 1'
#
loop_
_entity.id
_entity.type
_entity.pdbx_description
1 polymer ?
#
loop_
_entity_poly.entity_id
_entity_poly.type
_entity_poly.pdbx_seq_one_letter_code
_entity_poly.pdbx_strand_id
1 'polypeptide(L)'
;MAKNTGNNRIPVKWVRDRAKAAYDKKDTCYICGTKEDLELHHVYSVTLLLQGWAEKMGYDISTDEGILAVRDEFIETYHKELYDDVYTLCNHHHVKLHGVYGKKPPAHTVDKQVRWIEMQKAKVSNGEINIVKTIGHVSFSAFT
;
A
#
# COMPACT_ATOMS: atom_id res chain seq x y z
N MET A 1 7.55 -15.49 -30.71
CA MET A 1 7.37 -16.50 -29.64
C MET A 1 7.63 -15.83 -28.30
N ALA A 2 6.65 -15.75 -27.41
CA ALA A 2 6.84 -15.16 -26.09
C ALA A 2 7.50 -16.20 -25.17
N LYS A 3 8.76 -15.98 -24.79
CA LYS A 3 9.41 -16.75 -23.72
C LYS A 3 8.84 -16.26 -22.38
N ASN A 4 7.90 -17.02 -21.84
CA ASN A 4 7.54 -16.95 -20.43
C ASN A 4 8.48 -17.93 -19.71
N THR A 5 9.65 -17.46 -19.26
CA THR A 5 10.65 -18.30 -18.58
C THR A 5 11.25 -17.53 -17.40
N GLY A 6 10.81 -17.89 -16.19
CA GLY A 6 11.27 -17.35 -14.93
C GLY A 6 10.06 -16.90 -14.09
N ASN A 7 9.89 -17.49 -12.90
CA ASN A 7 9.00 -16.94 -11.87
C ASN A 7 9.65 -15.65 -11.30
N ASN A 8 9.97 -14.69 -12.18
CA ASN A 8 10.67 -13.47 -11.82
C ASN A 8 9.71 -12.67 -10.95
N ARG A 9 10.07 -12.60 -9.68
CA ARG A 9 9.29 -11.86 -8.72
C ARG A 9 9.41 -10.38 -9.11
N ILE A 10 8.28 -9.67 -9.16
CA ILE A 10 8.33 -8.22 -9.47
C ILE A 10 9.26 -7.55 -8.44
N PRO A 11 10.24 -6.72 -8.85
CA PRO A 11 11.32 -6.22 -7.97
C PRO A 11 10.82 -5.59 -6.66
N VAL A 12 9.70 -4.86 -6.74
CA VAL A 12 9.04 -4.24 -5.58
C VAL A 12 8.68 -5.25 -4.47
N LYS A 13 8.42 -6.53 -4.82
CA LYS A 13 8.11 -7.56 -3.83
C LYS A 13 9.34 -7.95 -3.01
N TRP A 14 10.54 -7.95 -3.58
CA TRP A 14 11.78 -8.21 -2.84
C TRP A 14 12.06 -7.13 -1.80
N VAL A 15 11.79 -5.88 -2.16
CA VAL A 15 11.87 -4.73 -1.25
C VAL A 15 10.83 -4.84 -0.15
N ARG A 16 9.55 -5.06 -0.51
CA ARG A 16 8.44 -5.12 0.47
C ARG A 16 8.62 -6.26 1.47
N ASP A 17 9.05 -7.44 1.03
CA ASP A 17 9.29 -8.55 1.95
C ASP A 17 10.44 -8.24 2.92
N ARG A 18 11.49 -7.60 2.42
CA ARG A 18 12.63 -7.18 3.25
C ARG A 18 12.21 -6.14 4.29
N ALA A 19 11.41 -5.15 3.88
CA ALA A 19 10.94 -4.07 4.73
C ALA A 19 9.86 -4.50 5.73
N LYS A 20 9.00 -5.45 5.34
CA LYS A 20 7.88 -5.93 6.16
C LYS A 20 8.29 -6.43 7.55
N ALA A 21 9.50 -6.97 7.69
CA ALA A 21 10.04 -7.42 8.97
C ALA A 21 10.20 -6.28 10.01
N ALA A 22 10.32 -5.03 9.56
CA ALA A 22 10.53 -3.86 10.39
C ALA A 22 9.29 -2.95 10.50
N TYR A 23 8.15 -3.32 9.90
CA TYR A 23 6.94 -2.51 9.96
C TYR A 23 6.35 -2.45 11.36
N ASP A 24 6.17 -1.25 11.89
CA ASP A 24 5.36 -0.99 13.08
C ASP A 24 3.87 -0.88 12.70
N LYS A 25 3.25 -2.04 12.48
CA LYS A 25 1.81 -2.10 12.21
C LYS A 25 1.04 -1.87 13.51
N LYS A 26 0.25 -0.79 13.55
CA LYS A 26 -0.59 -0.45 14.69
C LYS A 26 -1.70 -1.51 14.88
N ASP A 27 -2.26 -1.57 16.08
CA ASP A 27 -3.33 -2.50 16.44
C ASP A 27 -4.73 -2.01 16.03
N THR A 28 -4.82 -0.82 15.46
CA THR A 28 -6.07 -0.12 15.14
C THR A 28 -5.97 0.62 13.80
N CYS A 29 -7.11 0.73 13.11
CA CYS A 29 -7.24 1.56 11.92
C CYS A 29 -7.14 3.04 12.32
N TYR A 30 -6.27 3.78 11.64
CA TYR A 30 -6.05 5.20 11.90
C TYR A 30 -7.31 6.08 11.70
N ILE A 31 -8.23 5.66 10.82
CA ILE A 31 -9.46 6.41 10.51
C ILE A 31 -10.59 6.13 11.49
N CYS A 32 -10.91 4.85 11.75
CA CYS A 32 -12.10 4.48 12.52
C CYS A 32 -11.82 3.71 13.82
N GLY A 33 -10.56 3.40 14.13
CA GLY A 33 -10.18 2.70 15.36
C GLY A 33 -10.53 1.20 15.42
N THR A 34 -11.12 0.61 14.36
CA THR A 34 -11.35 -0.86 14.34
C THR A 34 -10.03 -1.63 14.46
N LYS A 35 -10.07 -2.81 15.08
CA LYS A 35 -8.92 -3.73 15.19
C LYS A 35 -8.95 -4.84 14.14
N GLU A 36 -9.98 -4.86 13.30
CA GLU A 36 -10.23 -5.92 12.33
C GLU A 36 -9.70 -5.56 10.95
N ASP A 37 -9.25 -6.58 10.22
CA ASP A 37 -8.88 -6.53 8.80
C ASP A 37 -7.91 -5.40 8.45
N LEU A 38 -6.84 -5.27 9.24
CA LEU A 38 -5.87 -4.19 9.12
C LEU A 38 -4.83 -4.47 8.04
N GLU A 39 -4.47 -3.44 7.29
CA GLU A 39 -3.44 -3.44 6.25
C GLU A 39 -2.53 -2.21 6.42
N LEU A 40 -1.26 -2.35 6.04
CA LEU A 40 -0.34 -1.21 6.02
C LEU A 40 -0.42 -0.54 4.64
N HIS A 41 -0.81 0.72 4.64
CA HIS A 41 -0.90 1.55 3.45
C HIS A 41 0.32 2.47 3.34
N HIS A 42 0.95 2.53 2.18
CA HIS A 42 2.00 3.52 1.89
C HIS A 42 1.41 4.65 1.05
N VAL A 43 1.56 5.90 1.49
CA VAL A 43 1.06 7.04 0.70
C VAL A 43 1.94 7.30 -0.52
N TYR A 44 3.21 6.90 -0.46
CA TYR A 44 4.08 6.84 -1.63
C TYR A 44 3.96 5.47 -2.32
N SER A 45 3.88 5.49 -3.65
CA SER A 45 3.97 4.25 -4.40
C SER A 45 5.40 3.69 -4.37
N VAL A 46 5.62 2.64 -3.59
CA VAL A 46 6.92 1.93 -3.51
C VAL A 46 7.43 1.52 -4.90
N THR A 47 6.53 1.15 -5.82
CA THR A 47 6.91 0.83 -7.21
C THR A 47 7.48 2.04 -7.95
N LEU A 48 6.86 3.21 -7.83
CA LEU A 48 7.36 4.43 -8.49
C LEU A 48 8.66 4.92 -7.85
N LEU A 49 8.76 4.86 -6.52
CA LEU A 49 9.99 5.21 -5.80
C LEU A 49 11.15 4.32 -6.27
N LEU A 50 10.96 3.00 -6.28
CA LEU A 50 11.99 2.06 -6.69
C LEU A 50 12.40 2.25 -8.16
N GLN A 51 11.44 2.46 -9.06
CA GLN A 51 11.72 2.69 -10.48
C GLN A 51 12.53 3.97 -10.69
N GLY A 52 12.09 5.11 -10.12
CA GLY A 52 12.77 6.39 -10.28
C GLY A 52 14.16 6.41 -9.62
N TRP A 53 14.31 5.74 -8.49
CA TRP A 53 15.61 5.60 -7.84
C TRP A 53 16.58 4.73 -8.63
N ALA A 54 16.15 3.55 -9.08
CA ALA A 54 17.00 2.66 -9.86
C ALA A 54 17.46 3.32 -11.17
N GLU A 55 16.57 4.06 -11.85
CA GLU A 55 16.93 4.84 -13.03
C GLU A 55 17.96 5.92 -12.71
N LYS A 56 17.75 6.70 -11.63
CA LYS A 56 18.68 7.75 -11.20
C LYS A 56 20.08 7.21 -10.86
N MET A 57 20.15 6.02 -10.26
CA MET A 57 21.40 5.39 -9.84
C MET A 57 22.04 4.52 -10.95
N GLY A 58 21.32 4.26 -12.04
CA GLY A 58 21.78 3.38 -13.12
C GLY A 58 21.77 1.89 -12.75
N TYR A 59 20.92 1.47 -11.81
CA TYR A 59 20.81 0.07 -11.40
C TYR A 59 19.86 -0.73 -12.29
N ASP A 60 20.30 -1.91 -12.75
CA ASP A 60 19.43 -2.89 -13.38
C ASP A 60 18.73 -3.74 -12.31
N ILE A 61 17.45 -3.45 -12.09
CA ILE A 61 16.58 -4.19 -11.16
C ILE A 61 15.66 -5.18 -11.89
N SER A 62 15.90 -5.49 -13.17
CA SER A 62 15.05 -6.41 -13.95
C SER A 62 15.23 -7.89 -13.60
N THR A 63 16.31 -8.22 -12.89
CA THR A 63 16.66 -9.55 -12.38
C THR A 63 16.51 -9.62 -10.86
N ASP A 64 16.33 -10.82 -10.32
CA ASP A 64 16.26 -11.05 -8.88
C ASP A 64 17.60 -10.69 -8.21
N GLU A 65 18.73 -11.06 -8.82
CA GLU A 65 20.07 -10.73 -8.34
C GLU A 65 20.29 -9.21 -8.31
N GLY A 66 19.89 -8.51 -9.36
CA GLY A 66 20.01 -7.05 -9.48
C GLY A 66 19.28 -6.31 -8.36
N ILE A 67 18.02 -6.66 -8.08
CA ILE A 67 17.28 -6.03 -6.99
C ILE A 67 17.79 -6.47 -5.61
N LEU A 68 18.20 -7.74 -5.43
CA LEU A 68 18.75 -8.21 -4.16
C LEU A 68 20.04 -7.49 -3.78
N ALA A 69 20.87 -7.12 -4.75
CA ALA A 69 22.12 -6.39 -4.53
C ALA A 69 21.91 -4.96 -4.02
N VAL A 70 20.78 -4.32 -4.36
CA VAL A 70 20.57 -2.89 -4.12
C VAL A 70 19.39 -2.57 -3.20
N ARG A 71 18.54 -3.55 -2.86
CA ARG A 71 17.30 -3.30 -2.08
C ARG A 71 17.54 -2.70 -0.71
N ASP A 72 18.64 -3.04 -0.04
CA ASP A 72 18.91 -2.53 1.32
C ASP A 72 19.32 -1.05 1.25
N GLU A 73 20.07 -0.64 0.21
CA GLU A 73 20.37 0.76 -0.08
C GLU A 73 19.11 1.57 -0.42
N PHE A 74 18.20 0.99 -1.22
CA PHE A 74 16.90 1.60 -1.50
C PHE A 74 16.10 1.81 -0.20
N ILE A 75 16.05 0.79 0.66
CA ILE A 75 15.31 0.85 1.92
C ILE A 75 15.87 1.91 2.86
N GLU A 76 17.19 2.03 2.95
CA GLU A 76 17.86 3.07 3.75
C GLU A 76 17.56 4.46 3.18
N THR A 77 17.67 4.63 1.86
CA THR A 77 17.47 5.92 1.17
C THR A 77 16.03 6.44 1.34
N TYR A 78 15.04 5.54 1.29
CA TYR A 78 13.61 5.87 1.38
C TYR A 78 12.98 5.38 2.69
N HIS A 79 13.77 5.37 3.78
CA HIS A 79 13.31 4.89 5.08
C HIS A 79 12.01 5.58 5.51
N LYS A 80 11.97 6.91 5.39
CA LYS A 80 10.79 7.71 5.76
C LYS A 80 9.56 7.28 4.96
N GLU A 81 9.66 7.14 3.65
CA GLU A 81 8.54 6.77 2.78
C GLU A 81 8.06 5.32 2.98
N LEU A 82 8.95 4.44 3.44
CA LEU A 82 8.63 3.03 3.68
C LEU A 82 8.10 2.74 5.09
N TYR A 83 8.50 3.52 6.09
CA TYR A 83 8.21 3.21 7.50
C TYR A 83 7.46 4.32 8.24
N ASP A 84 7.66 5.59 7.89
CA ASP A 84 7.07 6.72 8.62
C ASP A 84 5.82 7.25 7.89
N ASP A 85 5.87 7.36 6.56
CA ASP A 85 4.77 7.83 5.71
C ASP A 85 3.80 6.69 5.35
N VAL A 86 3.41 5.95 6.37
CA VAL A 86 2.50 4.81 6.25
C VAL A 86 1.36 4.93 7.25
N TYR A 87 0.23 4.32 6.90
CA TYR A 87 -0.95 4.29 7.75
C TYR A 87 -1.44 2.85 7.92
N THR A 88 -1.76 2.47 9.15
CA THR A 88 -2.52 1.25 9.38
C THR A 88 -4.00 1.55 9.14
N LEU A 89 -4.59 0.96 8.11
CA LEU A 89 -5.98 1.15 7.72
C LEU A 89 -6.71 -0.20 7.72
N CYS A 90 -7.99 -0.24 8.08
CA CYS A 90 -8.78 -1.42 7.79
C CYS A 90 -9.04 -1.52 6.28
N ASN A 91 -9.26 -2.74 5.77
CA ASN A 91 -9.47 -3.01 4.36
C ASN A 91 -10.54 -2.09 3.73
N HIS A 92 -11.64 -1.84 4.45
CA HIS A 92 -12.69 -0.93 4.00
C HIS A 92 -12.16 0.46 3.63
N HIS A 93 -11.36 1.08 4.52
CA HIS A 93 -10.76 2.39 4.25
C HIS A 93 -9.62 2.32 3.25
N HIS A 94 -8.84 1.25 3.29
CA HIS A 94 -7.73 1.04 2.38
C HIS A 94 -8.20 0.93 0.92
N VAL A 95 -9.23 0.13 0.67
CA VAL A 95 -9.84 -0.03 -0.66
C VAL A 95 -10.53 1.25 -1.12
N LYS A 96 -11.21 1.99 -0.22
CA LYS A 96 -11.79 3.31 -0.54
C LYS A 96 -10.72 4.30 -1.01
N LEU A 97 -9.61 4.38 -0.30
CA LEU A 97 -8.49 5.25 -0.67
C LEU A 97 -7.93 4.86 -2.04
N HIS A 98 -7.73 3.56 -2.29
CA HIS A 98 -7.35 3.06 -3.62
C HIS A 98 -8.41 3.28 -4.70
N GLY A 99 -9.69 3.37 -4.35
CA GLY A 99 -10.76 3.76 -5.28
C GLY A 99 -10.62 5.21 -5.75
N VAL A 100 -10.04 6.10 -4.93
CA VAL A 100 -9.84 7.51 -5.26
C VAL A 100 -8.52 7.75 -6.01
N TYR A 101 -7.42 7.14 -5.54
CA TYR A 101 -6.07 7.45 -6.04
C TYR A 101 -5.43 6.31 -6.86
N GLY A 102 -6.09 5.15 -6.95
CA GLY A 102 -5.55 3.96 -7.59
C GLY A 102 -4.53 3.22 -6.73
N LYS A 103 -4.02 2.09 -7.24
CA LYS A 103 -3.04 1.22 -6.56
C LYS A 103 -1.58 1.70 -6.68
N LYS A 104 -1.31 2.57 -7.65
CA LYS A 104 0.03 3.12 -7.96
C LYS A 104 -0.07 4.65 -8.14
N PRO A 105 -0.48 5.39 -7.10
CA PRO A 105 -0.69 6.84 -7.21
C PRO A 105 0.63 7.58 -7.46
N PRO A 106 0.64 8.66 -8.27
CA PRO A 106 1.81 9.50 -8.46
C PRO A 106 2.26 10.23 -7.18
N ALA A 107 3.54 10.56 -7.06
CA ALA A 107 4.11 11.21 -5.88
C ALA A 107 3.43 12.54 -5.50
N HIS A 108 3.00 13.34 -6.49
CA HIS A 108 2.32 14.62 -6.24
C HIS A 108 0.92 14.49 -5.59
N THR A 109 0.43 13.25 -5.39
CA THR A 109 -0.85 12.99 -4.73
C THR A 109 -0.72 12.65 -3.25
N VAL A 110 0.50 12.54 -2.72
CA VAL A 110 0.76 12.17 -1.31
C VAL A 110 0.00 13.07 -0.34
N ASP A 111 0.14 14.39 -0.47
CA ASP A 111 -0.55 15.34 0.41
C ASP A 111 -2.07 15.23 0.30
N LYS A 112 -2.58 14.89 -0.89
CA LYS A 112 -4.01 14.68 -1.12
C LYS A 112 -4.50 13.42 -0.42
N GLN A 113 -3.72 12.34 -0.47
CA GLN A 113 -4.02 11.09 0.23
C GLN A 113 -4.04 11.29 1.74
N VAL A 114 -3.02 11.95 2.30
CA VAL A 114 -2.96 12.29 3.74
C VAL A 114 -4.15 13.14 4.14
N ARG A 115 -4.45 14.21 3.39
CA ARG A 115 -5.64 15.04 3.62
C ARG A 115 -6.93 14.23 3.57
N TRP A 116 -7.06 13.31 2.63
CA TRP A 116 -8.25 12.46 2.53
C TRP A 116 -8.41 11.57 3.76
N ILE A 117 -7.32 10.97 4.26
CA ILE A 117 -7.30 10.13 5.46
C ILE A 117 -7.76 10.96 6.66
N GLU A 118 -7.17 12.13 6.88
CA GLU A 118 -7.54 13.04 7.97
C GLU A 118 -9.00 13.48 7.88
N MET A 119 -9.50 13.78 6.67
CA MET A 119 -10.91 14.11 6.44
C MET A 119 -11.83 12.93 6.78
N GLN A 120 -11.49 11.69 6.44
CA GLN A 120 -12.31 10.53 6.82
C GLN A 120 -12.33 10.33 8.34
N LYS A 121 -11.18 10.50 9.00
CA LYS A 121 -11.06 10.41 10.45
C LYS A 121 -11.90 11.47 11.16
N ALA A 122 -11.88 12.71 10.65
CA ALA A 122 -12.70 13.81 11.17
C ALA A 122 -14.21 13.51 11.04
N LYS A 123 -14.66 12.89 9.94
CA LYS A 123 -16.06 12.47 9.77
C LYS A 123 -16.50 11.47 10.83
N VAL A 124 -15.69 10.45 11.08
CA VAL A 124 -15.96 9.46 12.14
C VAL A 124 -16.01 10.12 13.51
N SER A 125 -15.09 11.04 13.79
CA SER A 125 -14.99 11.75 15.07
C SER A 125 -16.17 12.70 15.30
N ASN A 126 -16.68 13.35 14.25
CA ASN A 126 -17.82 14.28 14.31
C ASN A 126 -19.19 13.58 14.29
N GLY A 127 -19.22 12.25 14.46
CA GLY A 127 -20.47 11.49 14.60
C GLY A 127 -21.10 11.04 13.28
N GLU A 128 -20.46 11.21 12.12
CA GLU A 128 -20.85 10.52 10.88
C GLU A 128 -20.39 9.05 10.94
N ILE A 129 -21.04 8.26 11.80
CA ILE A 129 -20.76 6.84 11.91
C ILE A 129 -21.42 6.13 10.71
N ASN A 130 -20.63 5.88 9.67
CA ASN A 130 -20.97 4.83 8.72
C ASN A 130 -20.72 3.49 9.41
N ILE A 131 -21.70 3.03 10.18
CA ILE A 131 -21.73 1.67 10.70
C ILE A 131 -21.75 0.76 9.47
N VAL A 132 -20.64 0.06 9.23
CA VAL A 132 -20.57 -0.99 8.23
C VAL A 132 -21.56 -2.06 8.66
N LYS A 133 -22.77 -2.03 8.07
CA LYS A 133 -23.67 -3.17 8.11
C LYS A 133 -22.96 -4.29 7.35
N THR A 134 -22.56 -5.32 8.08
CA THR A 134 -22.16 -6.62 7.55
C THR A 134 -23.16 -7.03 6.49
N ILE A 135 -22.77 -6.97 5.21
CA ILE A 135 -23.61 -7.46 4.13
C ILE A 135 -23.55 -8.98 4.25
N GLY A 136 -24.61 -9.53 4.85
CA GLY A 136 -24.91 -10.94 4.79
C GLY A 136 -24.91 -11.38 3.33
N HIS A 137 -24.20 -12.47 3.09
CA HIS A 137 -24.15 -13.21 1.85
C HIS A 137 -25.56 -13.45 1.29
N VAL A 138 -26.00 -12.66 0.31
CA VAL A 138 -27.21 -12.94 -0.46
C VAL A 138 -26.83 -13.87 -1.61
N SER A 139 -27.07 -15.17 -1.41
CA SER A 139 -27.06 -16.17 -2.47
C SER A 139 -28.13 -15.84 -3.51
N PHE A 140 -27.72 -15.62 -4.76
CA PHE A 140 -28.63 -15.66 -5.89
C PHE A 140 -28.84 -17.11 -6.31
N SER A 141 -29.93 -17.70 -5.85
CA SER A 141 -30.47 -18.94 -6.38
C SER A 141 -31.88 -18.70 -6.88
N ALA A 142 -32.04 -18.72 -8.21
CA ALA A 142 -33.14 -19.32 -8.96
C ALA A 142 -33.37 -18.56 -10.28
N PHE A 143 -33.02 -19.22 -11.39
CA PHE A 143 -33.81 -19.11 -12.62
C PHE A 143 -34.26 -20.53 -12.96
N THR A 144 -35.57 -20.74 -12.84
CA THR A 144 -36.32 -21.84 -13.44
C THR A 144 -36.69 -21.47 -14.87
#